data_AF-A0A1Q6UN09-F1
#
_entry.id   AF-A0A1Q6UN09-F1
#
_cell.length_a   1.000
_cell.length_b   1.000
_cell.length_c   1.000
_cell.angle_alpha   90.00
_cell.angle_beta   90.00
_cell.angle_gamma   90.00
#
_symmetry.space_group_name_H-M   'P 1'
#
loop_
_entity.id
_entity.type
_entity.pdbx_description
1 polymer ?
#
loop_
_entity_poly.entity_id
_entity_poly.type
_entity_poly.pdbx_seq_one_letter_code
_entity_poly.pdbx_strand_id
1 'polypeptide(L)'
;MVICDFLVLSIISIVDFSQTPNSGKEEKKREEVVVAQNFADSQMVDLLKMSLDSEREKREALKSDVEKLSQAARESLEQADRQRKIIAARERQLEEMRLTKESVEREKIGILQKSRELEERVSASESRNAALQREILSASQKLEKSARERIDLQKQLGDMRETDAAARMKLESVQAELKANKENLERLRKESEALKLENRAIEAEKSALATRLEVASTKTRIYEENLKRAQALVDIEKTEKTKILVHADKLAAGVNELAASQKKMESSQKEITKEVKDLRPQTPSEIFSKIKPSLVSITFSHTRRGILGPSTTQTRLRSVPVKIGGKYWLAFAADSTALAPTPNQYFPPEKMSVSVSGNSYRFEPLAVYSLANDPRLLAIQVPAEFIEKEKISPLLPADGFFRFPDCVVVNSKDLYYGQVPFRADYKNPSYARLDVGLLQSVFGTFSPAAGDIVISRTGEFLGFMAESDIASLISALKLGPSLPMGDKYTPAGANIFVGQISQRLRAVPYSLK
;
A
#
# COMPACT_ATOMS: atom_id res chain seq x y z
N MET A 1 -39.95 -67.97 30.76
CA MET A 1 -40.64 -67.81 32.06
C MET A 1 -41.98 -67.18 31.75
N VAL A 2 -43.01 -68.00 31.47
CA VAL A 2 -44.02 -68.49 32.46
C VAL A 2 -45.00 -67.32 32.70
N ILE A 3 -46.26 -67.29 32.25
CA ILE A 3 -47.33 -68.32 32.28
C ILE A 3 -48.35 -68.08 31.15
N CYS A 4 -48.55 -69.09 30.31
CA CYS A 4 -49.85 -69.48 29.75
C CYS A 4 -50.32 -70.68 30.58
N ASP A 5 -51.52 -70.66 31.14
CA ASP A 5 -52.33 -71.85 31.52
C ASP A 5 -53.47 -71.42 32.44
N PHE A 6 -54.70 -71.37 31.93
CA PHE A 6 -55.93 -71.51 32.75
C PHE A 6 -57.14 -71.94 31.90
N LEU A 7 -56.88 -72.69 30.84
CA LEU A 7 -57.88 -73.43 30.08
C LEU A 7 -57.31 -74.83 29.93
N VAL A 8 -58.09 -75.85 30.29
CA VAL A 8 -57.75 -77.28 30.35
C VAL A 8 -57.27 -77.75 31.74
N LEU A 9 -58.22 -77.96 32.66
CA LEU A 9 -58.20 -79.03 33.68
C LEU A 9 -59.43 -78.87 34.59
N SER A 10 -60.59 -79.41 34.19
CA SER A 10 -61.69 -79.83 35.08
C SER A 10 -62.86 -80.45 34.30
N ILE A 11 -62.57 -81.42 33.43
CA ILE A 11 -63.61 -82.34 32.95
C ILE A 11 -63.11 -83.77 33.23
N ILE A 12 -63.96 -84.53 33.92
CA ILE A 12 -64.02 -85.98 34.14
C ILE A 12 -63.27 -86.55 35.36
N SER A 13 -64.02 -86.71 36.45
CA SER A 13 -63.89 -87.82 37.41
C SER A 13 -65.24 -88.03 38.09
N ILE A 14 -66.08 -88.93 37.55
CA ILE A 14 -66.43 -90.23 38.15
C ILE A 14 -67.66 -90.16 39.07
N VAL A 15 -68.76 -90.63 38.47
CA VAL A 15 -69.90 -91.39 39.01
C VAL A 15 -69.69 -91.98 40.41
N ASP A 16 -70.61 -91.73 41.35
CA ASP A 16 -71.33 -92.85 41.99
C ASP A 16 -72.70 -92.49 42.59
N PHE A 17 -73.53 -93.53 42.66
CA PHE A 17 -74.95 -93.62 43.03
C PHE A 17 -75.21 -93.56 44.54
N SER A 18 -76.34 -92.95 44.95
CA SER A 18 -77.24 -93.54 45.97
C SER A 18 -78.57 -92.77 46.15
N GLN A 19 -79.66 -93.47 45.85
CA GLN A 19 -80.95 -93.53 46.59
C GLN A 19 -81.97 -92.36 46.50
N THR A 20 -83.02 -92.61 45.71
CA THR A 20 -84.43 -92.16 45.77
C THR A 20 -85.18 -92.84 46.93
N PRO A 21 -86.34 -92.36 47.48
CA PRO A 21 -87.66 -92.36 46.81
C PRO A 21 -88.58 -91.18 47.22
N ASN A 22 -89.64 -90.78 46.50
CA ASN A 22 -90.91 -91.46 46.23
C ASN A 22 -91.50 -90.85 44.94
N SER A 23 -91.81 -91.61 43.89
CA SER A 23 -93.02 -92.43 43.70
C SER A 23 -94.31 -91.62 43.87
N GLY A 24 -95.26 -91.60 42.96
CA GLY A 24 -95.54 -92.37 41.74
C GLY A 24 -96.96 -91.94 41.30
N LYS A 25 -97.66 -92.56 40.37
CA LYS A 25 -97.69 -93.94 39.86
C LYS A 25 -98.57 -93.88 38.59
N GLU A 26 -98.10 -94.45 37.48
CA GLU A 26 -98.55 -95.74 36.89
C GLU A 26 -99.64 -95.53 35.82
N GLU A 27 -99.34 -95.82 34.54
CA GLU A 27 -99.51 -97.13 33.84
C GLU A 27 -100.99 -97.48 33.59
N LYS A 28 -101.48 -98.12 32.52
CA LYS A 28 -100.96 -98.75 31.29
C LYS A 28 -102.20 -99.22 30.48
N LYS A 29 -101.95 -99.56 29.20
CA LYS A 29 -102.61 -100.61 28.36
C LYS A 29 -103.99 -100.39 27.71
N ARG A 30 -103.99 -100.64 26.38
CA ARG A 30 -104.83 -101.54 25.53
C ARG A 30 -106.14 -102.03 26.19
N GLU A 31 -107.32 -102.00 25.55
CA GLU A 31 -107.70 -102.63 24.26
C GLU A 31 -109.10 -102.14 23.79
N GLU A 32 -109.47 -102.56 22.57
CA GLU A 32 -110.60 -102.28 21.65
C GLU A 32 -112.07 -102.06 22.14
N VAL A 33 -112.84 -101.31 21.30
CA VAL A 33 -114.15 -101.66 20.65
C VAL A 33 -115.17 -100.49 20.58
N VAL A 34 -115.29 -99.94 19.36
CA VAL A 34 -116.51 -99.64 18.54
C VAL A 34 -117.62 -98.69 19.04
N VAL A 35 -118.07 -97.84 18.09
CA VAL A 35 -119.15 -96.81 18.08
C VAL A 35 -118.79 -95.51 18.82
N ALA A 36 -118.53 -94.36 18.20
CA ALA A 36 -119.18 -93.75 17.05
C ALA A 36 -118.16 -92.96 16.18
N GLN A 37 -118.11 -93.33 14.90
CA GLN A 37 -117.55 -92.49 13.84
C GLN A 37 -118.32 -91.16 13.79
N ASN A 38 -117.56 -90.06 13.67
CA ASN A 38 -117.95 -88.65 13.43
C ASN A 38 -117.61 -87.60 14.53
N PHE A 39 -116.72 -87.89 15.50
CA PHE A 39 -116.18 -86.85 16.42
C PHE A 39 -114.64 -86.89 16.66
N ALA A 40 -113.93 -87.94 16.22
CA ALA A 40 -112.48 -88.11 16.46
C ALA A 40 -111.57 -87.44 15.40
N ASP A 41 -112.06 -87.24 14.17
CA ASP A 41 -111.29 -86.57 13.11
C ASP A 41 -111.08 -85.07 13.39
N SER A 42 -111.98 -84.41 14.14
CA SER A 42 -111.80 -83.00 14.48
C SER A 42 -110.72 -82.78 15.55
N GLN A 43 -110.60 -83.68 16.54
CA GLN A 43 -109.65 -83.52 17.65
C GLN A 43 -108.20 -83.85 17.26
N MET A 44 -107.96 -84.84 16.38
CA MET A 44 -106.62 -85.09 15.84
C MET A 44 -106.17 -83.98 14.88
N VAL A 45 -107.10 -83.48 14.06
CA VAL A 45 -106.83 -82.31 13.20
C VAL A 45 -106.56 -81.05 14.04
N ASP A 46 -107.25 -80.86 15.15
CA ASP A 46 -107.00 -79.73 16.06
C ASP A 46 -105.67 -79.86 16.81
N LEU A 47 -105.26 -81.06 17.26
CA LEU A 47 -103.93 -81.27 17.84
C LEU A 47 -102.79 -81.04 16.83
N LEU A 48 -102.98 -81.48 15.58
CA LEU A 48 -102.02 -81.22 14.50
C LEU A 48 -101.96 -79.75 14.12
N LYS A 49 -103.10 -79.04 14.12
CA LYS A 49 -103.15 -77.58 13.96
C LYS A 49 -102.42 -76.87 15.10
N MET A 50 -102.69 -77.24 16.36
CA MET A 50 -102.01 -76.67 17.53
C MET A 50 -100.49 -76.92 17.50
N SER A 51 -100.05 -78.10 17.08
CA SER A 51 -98.61 -78.41 16.94
C SER A 51 -97.97 -77.64 15.79
N LEU A 52 -98.66 -77.49 14.67
CA LEU A 52 -98.19 -76.72 13.52
C LEU A 52 -98.14 -75.22 13.84
N ASP A 53 -99.12 -74.70 14.57
CA ASP A 53 -99.16 -73.32 15.02
C ASP A 53 -98.06 -73.07 16.08
N SER A 54 -97.82 -74.00 17.00
CA SER A 54 -96.67 -73.92 17.93
C SER A 54 -95.32 -73.99 17.20
N GLU A 55 -95.18 -74.80 16.16
CA GLU A 55 -93.96 -74.85 15.35
C GLU A 55 -93.77 -73.55 14.55
N ARG A 56 -94.86 -72.98 14.02
CA ARG A 56 -94.85 -71.67 13.35
C ARG A 56 -94.45 -70.56 14.31
N GLU A 57 -95.04 -70.51 15.50
CA GLU A 57 -94.67 -69.56 16.54
C GLU A 57 -93.20 -69.71 16.95
N LYS A 58 -92.70 -70.93 17.11
CA LYS A 58 -91.27 -71.17 17.40
C LYS A 58 -90.36 -70.75 16.25
N ARG A 59 -90.75 -70.98 15.00
CA ARG A 59 -89.99 -70.52 13.82
C ARG A 59 -90.02 -69.01 13.70
N GLU A 60 -91.14 -68.36 13.99
CA GLU A 60 -91.25 -66.90 14.01
C GLU A 60 -90.44 -66.28 15.15
N ALA A 61 -90.49 -66.86 16.35
CA ALA A 61 -89.65 -66.44 17.47
C ALA A 61 -88.16 -66.62 17.15
N LEU A 62 -87.76 -67.77 16.59
CA LEU A 62 -86.38 -68.03 16.19
C LEU A 62 -85.92 -67.07 15.08
N LYS A 63 -86.79 -66.78 14.11
CA LYS A 63 -86.50 -65.80 13.06
C LYS A 63 -86.32 -64.40 13.64
N SER A 64 -87.18 -64.01 14.58
CA SER A 64 -87.07 -62.74 15.32
C SER A 64 -85.77 -62.66 16.11
N ASP A 65 -85.36 -63.74 16.79
CA ASP A 65 -84.13 -63.78 17.58
C ASP A 65 -82.87 -63.79 16.69
N VAL A 66 -82.90 -64.49 15.55
CA VAL A 66 -81.81 -64.45 14.56
C VAL A 66 -81.69 -63.05 13.95
N GLU A 67 -82.81 -62.39 13.64
CA GLU A 67 -82.81 -61.01 13.15
C GLU A 67 -82.23 -60.05 14.20
N LYS A 68 -82.66 -60.13 15.46
CA LYS A 68 -82.12 -59.32 16.57
C LYS A 68 -80.63 -59.58 16.81
N LEU A 69 -80.19 -60.84 16.82
CA LEU A 69 -78.78 -61.20 16.96
C LEU A 69 -77.95 -60.69 15.78
N SER A 70 -78.48 -60.78 14.55
CA SER A 70 -77.79 -60.27 13.37
C SER A 70 -77.67 -58.73 13.39
N GLN A 71 -78.69 -58.03 13.90
CA GLN A 71 -78.66 -56.58 14.09
C GLN A 71 -77.67 -56.19 15.18
N ALA A 72 -77.70 -56.85 16.34
CA ALA A 72 -76.75 -56.61 17.44
C ALA A 72 -75.30 -56.90 17.02
N ALA A 73 -75.06 -57.96 16.23
CA ALA A 73 -73.74 -58.25 15.68
C ALA A 73 -73.25 -57.17 14.69
N ARG A 74 -74.14 -56.62 13.85
CA ARG A 74 -73.81 -55.50 12.95
C ARG A 74 -73.49 -54.22 13.72
N GLU A 75 -74.29 -53.89 14.73
CA GLU A 75 -74.05 -52.72 15.58
C GLU A 75 -72.74 -52.83 16.36
N SER A 76 -72.43 -54.02 16.90
CA SER A 76 -71.16 -54.27 17.59
C SER A 76 -69.96 -54.13 16.65
N LEU A 77 -70.07 -54.63 15.40
CA LEU A 77 -69.02 -54.50 14.39
C LEU A 77 -68.82 -53.04 13.97
N GLU A 78 -69.90 -52.27 13.80
CA GLU A 78 -69.81 -50.83 13.55
C GLU A 78 -69.17 -50.07 14.71
N GLN A 79 -69.51 -50.40 15.95
CA GLN A 79 -68.89 -49.80 17.13
C GLN A 79 -67.39 -50.12 17.22
N ALA A 80 -67.00 -51.37 16.94
CA ALA A 80 -65.61 -51.79 16.90
C ALA A 80 -64.83 -51.05 15.79
N ASP A 81 -65.43 -50.87 14.61
CA ASP A 81 -64.81 -50.11 13.52
C ASP A 81 -64.67 -48.62 13.84
N ARG A 82 -65.66 -48.01 14.51
CA ARG A 82 -65.57 -46.63 15.00
C ARG A 82 -64.45 -46.50 16.05
N GLN A 83 -64.36 -47.43 16.99
CA GLN A 83 -63.29 -47.44 18.01
C GLN A 83 -61.90 -47.61 17.37
N ARG A 84 -61.75 -48.53 16.41
CA ARG A 84 -60.49 -48.71 15.66
C ARG A 84 -60.05 -47.44 14.94
N LYS A 85 -60.98 -46.75 14.27
CA LYS A 85 -60.67 -45.48 13.60
C LYS A 85 -60.22 -44.38 14.58
N ILE A 86 -60.84 -44.31 15.75
CA ILE A 86 -60.47 -43.35 16.81
C ILE A 86 -59.07 -43.67 17.36
N ILE A 87 -58.77 -44.94 17.63
CA ILE A 87 -57.46 -45.38 18.12
C ILE A 87 -56.39 -45.05 17.08
N ALA A 88 -56.61 -45.41 15.81
CA ALA A 88 -55.66 -45.12 14.73
C ALA A 88 -55.43 -43.61 14.54
N ALA A 89 -56.46 -42.78 14.72
CA ALA A 89 -56.31 -41.31 14.67
C ALA A 89 -55.48 -40.79 15.86
N ARG A 90 -55.71 -41.29 17.06
CA ARG A 90 -54.94 -40.93 18.26
C ARG A 90 -53.49 -41.38 18.17
N GLU A 91 -53.22 -42.57 17.66
CA GLU A 91 -51.87 -43.08 17.43
C GLU A 91 -51.09 -42.18 16.46
N ARG A 92 -51.72 -41.74 15.36
CA ARG A 92 -51.11 -40.78 14.44
C ARG A 92 -50.81 -39.43 15.11
N GLN A 93 -51.74 -38.90 15.89
CA GLN A 93 -51.52 -37.64 16.63
C GLN A 93 -50.41 -37.76 17.68
N LEU A 94 -50.32 -38.89 18.39
CA LEU A 94 -49.24 -39.14 19.36
C LEU A 94 -47.88 -39.21 18.67
N GLU A 95 -47.80 -39.82 17.49
CA GLU A 95 -46.55 -39.91 16.74
C GLU A 95 -46.12 -38.54 16.18
N GLU A 96 -47.06 -37.73 15.67
CA GLU A 96 -46.79 -36.34 15.27
C GLU A 96 -46.32 -35.49 16.47
N MET A 97 -46.94 -35.65 17.64
CA MET A 97 -46.51 -34.97 18.86
C MET A 97 -45.12 -35.44 19.33
N ARG A 98 -44.78 -36.73 19.15
CA ARG A 98 -43.45 -37.25 19.49
C ARG A 98 -42.38 -36.64 18.59
N LEU A 99 -42.62 -36.62 17.28
CA LEU A 99 -41.70 -36.04 16.30
C LEU A 99 -41.49 -34.54 16.51
N THR A 100 -42.57 -33.80 16.80
CA THR A 100 -42.47 -32.35 17.10
C THR A 100 -41.71 -32.09 18.39
N LYS A 101 -41.96 -32.87 19.46
CA LYS A 101 -41.21 -32.76 20.71
C LYS A 101 -39.72 -33.03 20.51
N GLU A 102 -39.37 -34.06 19.73
CA GLU A 102 -37.97 -34.34 19.40
C GLU A 102 -37.31 -33.22 18.60
N SER A 103 -38.03 -32.62 17.65
CA SER A 103 -37.54 -31.46 16.89
C SER A 103 -37.26 -30.28 17.81
N VAL A 104 -38.19 -29.97 18.72
CA VAL A 104 -38.07 -28.85 19.67
C VAL A 104 -36.91 -29.08 20.64
N GLU A 105 -36.71 -30.30 21.15
CA GLU A 105 -35.57 -30.60 22.02
C GLU A 105 -34.23 -30.45 21.28
N ARG A 106 -34.15 -30.88 20.01
CA ARG A 106 -32.95 -30.65 19.17
C ARG A 106 -32.69 -29.16 18.95
N GLU A 107 -33.73 -28.39 18.64
CA GLU A 107 -33.60 -26.94 18.48
C GLU A 107 -33.15 -26.25 19.76
N LYS A 108 -33.71 -26.64 20.91
CA LYS A 108 -33.31 -26.12 22.23
C LYS A 108 -31.84 -26.40 22.53
N ILE A 109 -31.36 -27.63 22.26
CA ILE A 109 -29.95 -27.97 22.41
C ILE A 109 -29.08 -27.11 21.49
N GLY A 110 -29.50 -26.92 20.23
CA GLY A 110 -28.81 -26.05 19.28
C GLY A 110 -28.75 -24.59 19.71
N ILE A 111 -29.83 -24.06 20.30
CA ILE A 111 -29.88 -22.68 20.84
C ILE A 111 -28.93 -22.54 22.04
N LEU A 112 -28.91 -23.52 22.95
CA LEU A 112 -28.01 -23.50 24.11
C LEU A 112 -26.54 -23.55 23.70
N GLN A 113 -26.20 -24.35 22.68
CA GLN A 113 -24.85 -24.40 22.13
C GLN A 113 -24.45 -23.07 21.50
N LYS A 114 -25.34 -22.47 20.68
CA LYS A 114 -25.10 -21.14 20.11
C LYS A 114 -24.93 -20.07 21.19
N SER A 115 -25.75 -20.08 22.24
CA SER A 115 -25.62 -19.12 23.35
C SER A 115 -24.25 -19.20 24.02
N ARG A 116 -23.75 -20.41 24.29
CA ARG A 116 -22.39 -20.60 24.85
C ARG A 116 -21.31 -20.11 23.89
N GLU A 117 -21.42 -20.41 22.60
CA GLU A 117 -20.45 -19.93 21.61
C GLU A 117 -20.46 -18.40 21.51
N LEU A 118 -21.63 -17.76 21.61
CA LEU A 118 -21.72 -16.31 21.65
C LEU A 118 -21.09 -15.73 22.93
N GLU A 119 -21.33 -16.32 24.09
CA GLU A 119 -20.71 -15.90 25.36
C GLU A 119 -19.17 -16.03 25.33
N GLU A 120 -18.64 -17.12 24.76
CA GLU A 120 -17.20 -17.30 24.55
C GLU A 120 -16.64 -16.25 23.58
N ARG A 121 -17.35 -15.93 22.49
CA ARG A 121 -16.93 -14.88 21.54
C ARG A 121 -16.95 -13.49 22.19
N VAL A 122 -17.95 -13.19 23.01
CA VAL A 122 -18.07 -11.90 23.72
C VAL A 122 -16.93 -11.75 24.72
N SER A 123 -16.70 -12.75 25.58
CA SER A 123 -15.60 -12.71 26.55
C SER A 123 -14.22 -12.64 25.89
N ALA A 124 -14.01 -13.35 24.78
CA ALA A 124 -12.79 -13.23 23.99
C ALA A 124 -12.63 -11.82 23.38
N SER A 125 -13.72 -11.20 22.93
CA SER A 125 -13.72 -9.83 22.41
C SER A 125 -13.41 -8.80 23.50
N GLU A 126 -14.02 -8.94 24.67
CA GLU A 126 -13.75 -8.08 25.83
C GLU A 126 -12.29 -8.16 26.27
N SER A 127 -11.72 -9.38 26.32
CA SER A 127 -10.30 -9.59 26.64
C SER A 127 -9.37 -8.90 25.62
N ARG A 128 -9.69 -9.02 24.31
CA ARG A 128 -8.94 -8.30 23.25
C ARG A 128 -9.06 -6.78 23.41
N ASN A 129 -10.25 -6.27 23.69
CA ASN A 129 -10.45 -4.83 23.90
C ASN A 129 -9.67 -4.32 25.10
N ALA A 130 -9.64 -5.06 26.21
CA ALA A 130 -8.82 -4.71 27.37
C ALA A 130 -7.31 -4.75 27.06
N ALA A 131 -6.86 -5.72 26.26
CA ALA A 131 -5.47 -5.80 25.81
C ALA A 131 -5.10 -4.60 24.91
N LEU A 132 -5.97 -4.26 23.94
CA LEU A 132 -5.79 -3.11 23.05
C LEU A 132 -5.77 -1.79 23.83
N GLN A 133 -6.64 -1.61 24.83
CA GLN A 133 -6.61 -0.42 25.68
C GLN A 133 -5.27 -0.27 26.43
N ARG A 134 -4.71 -1.37 26.94
CA ARG A 134 -3.38 -1.35 27.58
C ARG A 134 -2.27 -1.03 26.59
N GLU A 135 -2.36 -1.58 25.38
CA GLU A 135 -1.38 -1.31 24.33
C GLU A 135 -1.41 0.16 23.91
N ILE A 136 -2.60 0.74 23.72
CA ILE A 136 -2.80 2.17 23.43
C ILE A 136 -2.18 3.03 24.54
N LEU A 137 -2.46 2.74 25.81
CA LEU A 137 -1.87 3.48 26.94
C LEU A 137 -0.33 3.40 26.93
N SER A 138 0.23 2.22 26.68
CA SER A 138 1.68 2.03 26.60
C SER A 138 2.29 2.76 25.40
N ALA A 139 1.58 2.80 24.26
CA ALA A 139 2.00 3.51 23.06
C ALA A 139 1.98 5.02 23.30
N SER A 140 0.92 5.55 23.92
CA SER A 140 0.82 6.96 24.31
C SER A 140 1.97 7.36 25.25
N GLN A 141 2.29 6.55 26.27
CA GLN A 141 3.43 6.82 27.16
C GLN A 141 4.77 6.83 26.42
N LYS A 142 5.00 5.90 25.50
CA LYS A 142 6.21 5.90 24.65
C LYS A 142 6.29 7.13 23.77
N LEU A 143 5.14 7.56 23.22
CA LEU A 143 5.06 8.72 22.35
C LEU A 143 5.30 10.02 23.11
N GLU A 144 4.77 10.15 24.33
CA GLU A 144 5.11 11.27 25.23
C GLU A 144 6.60 11.31 25.58
N LYS A 145 7.20 10.16 25.90
CA LYS A 145 8.64 10.08 26.18
C LYS A 145 9.46 10.52 24.98
N SER A 146 9.13 10.03 23.79
CA SER A 146 9.79 10.42 22.55
C SER A 146 9.60 11.91 22.23
N ALA A 147 8.42 12.47 22.48
CA ALA A 147 8.16 13.90 22.32
C ALA A 147 9.04 14.76 23.24
N ARG A 148 9.21 14.34 24.50
CA ARG A 148 10.13 15.01 25.45
C ARG A 148 11.58 14.95 24.97
N GLU A 149 12.05 13.77 24.56
CA GLU A 149 13.40 13.59 24.01
C GLU A 149 13.64 14.48 22.78
N ARG A 150 12.64 14.65 21.90
CA ARG A 150 12.73 15.57 20.75
C ARG A 150 12.87 17.04 21.16
N ILE A 151 12.15 17.48 22.19
CA ILE A 151 12.24 18.84 22.70
C ILE A 151 13.64 19.09 23.28
N ASP A 152 14.17 18.14 24.05
CA ASP A 152 15.51 18.25 24.64
C ASP A 152 16.60 18.30 23.55
N LEU A 153 16.50 17.44 22.53
CA LEU A 153 17.42 17.46 21.39
C LEU A 153 17.34 18.77 20.59
N GLN A 154 16.13 19.32 20.41
CA GLN A 154 15.96 20.61 19.73
C GLN A 154 16.61 21.75 20.52
N LYS A 155 16.52 21.73 21.85
CA LYS A 155 17.20 22.69 22.71
C LYS A 155 18.72 22.57 22.59
N GLN A 156 19.26 21.35 22.65
CA GLN A 156 20.70 21.10 22.47
C GLN A 156 21.22 21.55 21.09
N LEU A 157 20.44 21.33 20.02
CA LEU A 157 20.80 21.81 18.68
C LEU A 157 20.75 23.34 18.56
N GLY A 158 19.86 24.01 19.31
CA GLY A 158 19.84 25.46 19.43
C GLY A 158 21.13 25.99 20.05
N ASP A 159 21.50 25.46 21.22
CA ASP A 159 22.72 25.83 21.94
C ASP A 159 23.98 25.56 21.10
N MET A 160 24.02 24.44 20.37
CA MET A 160 25.12 24.11 19.47
C MET A 160 25.24 25.09 18.28
N ARG A 161 24.10 25.55 17.73
CA ARG A 161 24.12 26.54 16.64
C ARG A 161 24.61 27.91 17.11
N GLU A 162 24.23 28.33 18.32
CA GLU A 162 24.71 29.60 18.88
C GLU A 162 26.23 29.55 19.13
N THR A 163 26.73 28.44 19.66
CA THR A 163 28.17 28.24 19.86
C THR A 163 28.95 28.18 18.53
N ASP A 164 28.42 27.50 17.51
CA ASP A 164 29.01 27.47 16.16
C ASP A 164 29.01 28.85 15.49
N ALA A 165 27.93 29.62 15.63
CA ALA A 165 27.87 30.99 15.10
C ALA A 165 28.90 31.91 15.78
N ALA A 166 29.02 31.82 17.10
CA ALA A 166 30.04 32.56 17.86
C ALA A 166 31.47 32.14 17.47
N ALA A 167 31.71 30.85 17.21
CA ALA A 167 33.01 30.35 16.75
C ALA A 167 33.35 30.86 15.34
N ARG A 168 32.37 30.89 14.43
CA ARG A 168 32.55 31.46 13.08
C ARG A 168 32.87 32.95 13.12
N MET A 169 32.16 33.73 13.91
CA MET A 169 32.44 35.17 14.07
C MET A 169 33.86 35.42 14.59
N LYS A 170 34.34 34.61 15.55
CA LYS A 170 35.73 34.69 16.03
C LYS A 170 36.75 34.30 14.96
N LEU A 171 36.45 33.30 14.13
CA LEU A 171 37.34 32.92 13.03
C LEU A 171 37.43 34.02 11.96
N GLU A 172 36.29 34.63 11.61
CA GLU A 172 36.25 35.76 10.68
C GLU A 172 37.03 36.98 11.22
N SER A 173 36.89 37.30 12.51
CA SER A 173 37.64 38.39 13.12
C SER A 173 39.15 38.11 13.12
N VAL A 174 39.57 36.89 13.46
CA VAL A 174 40.98 36.48 13.43
C VAL A 174 41.54 36.50 12.00
N GLN A 175 40.76 36.09 11.00
CA GLN A 175 41.17 36.18 9.59
C GLN A 175 41.34 37.63 9.13
N ALA A 176 40.44 38.52 9.54
CA ALA A 176 40.53 39.94 9.23
C ALA A 176 41.76 40.60 9.87
N GLU A 177 42.03 40.29 11.15
CA GLU A 177 43.23 40.76 11.85
C GLU A 177 44.52 40.23 11.19
N LEU A 178 44.54 38.95 10.79
CA LEU A 178 45.69 38.37 10.10
C LEU A 178 45.94 39.04 8.75
N LYS A 179 44.89 39.40 8.01
CA LYS A 179 45.00 40.13 6.75
C LYS A 179 45.56 41.54 6.97
N ALA A 180 45.01 42.28 7.94
CA ALA A 180 45.48 43.61 8.29
C ALA A 180 46.97 43.59 8.73
N ASN A 181 47.36 42.59 9.52
CA ASN A 181 48.76 42.42 9.93
C ASN A 181 49.69 42.12 8.75
N LYS A 182 49.26 41.31 7.77
CA LYS A 182 50.04 41.07 6.55
C LYS A 182 50.23 42.36 5.74
N GLU A 183 49.15 43.13 5.54
CA GLU A 183 49.20 44.41 4.82
C GLU A 183 50.13 45.42 5.52
N ASN A 184 50.07 45.51 6.85
CA ASN A 184 50.98 46.35 7.64
C ASN A 184 52.45 45.90 7.50
N LEU A 185 52.71 44.60 7.51
CA LEU A 185 54.07 44.05 7.37
C LEU A 185 54.63 44.33 5.97
N GLU A 186 53.79 44.24 4.92
CA GLU A 186 54.18 44.63 3.57
C GLU A 186 54.46 46.12 3.44
N ARG A 187 53.65 46.98 4.07
CA ARG A 187 53.90 48.43 4.10
C ARG A 187 55.24 48.75 4.76
N LEU A 188 55.50 48.19 5.95
CA LEU A 188 56.77 48.37 6.65
C LEU A 188 57.97 47.86 5.84
N ARG A 189 57.81 46.76 5.10
CA ARG A 189 58.85 46.28 4.18
C ARG A 189 59.14 47.27 3.06
N LYS A 190 58.11 47.85 2.44
CA LYS A 190 58.27 48.86 1.37
C LYS A 190 58.95 50.12 1.90
N GLU A 191 58.55 50.60 3.07
CA GLU A 191 59.18 51.75 3.74
C GLU A 191 60.65 51.46 4.07
N SER A 192 60.97 50.27 4.59
CA SER A 192 62.34 49.86 4.87
C SER A 192 63.21 49.80 3.60
N GLU A 193 62.69 49.27 2.50
CA GLU A 193 63.42 49.25 1.22
C GLU A 193 63.64 50.66 0.65
N ALA A 194 62.64 51.55 0.76
CA ALA A 194 62.78 52.95 0.36
C ALA A 194 63.88 53.67 1.17
N LEU A 195 63.87 53.49 2.50
CA LEU A 195 64.89 54.06 3.39
C LEU A 195 66.29 53.52 3.11
N LYS A 196 66.43 52.22 2.76
CA LYS A 196 67.73 51.67 2.33
C LYS A 196 68.24 52.32 1.05
N LEU A 197 67.34 52.58 0.11
CA LEU A 197 67.69 53.19 -1.17
C LEU A 197 68.09 54.66 -1.00
N GLU A 198 67.38 55.39 -0.14
CA GLU A 198 67.73 56.76 0.26
C GLU A 198 69.09 56.81 0.98
N ASN A 199 69.33 55.93 1.95
CA ASN A 199 70.64 55.86 2.63
C ASN A 199 71.79 55.56 1.65
N ARG A 200 71.60 54.67 0.68
CA ARG A 200 72.60 54.41 -0.38
C ARG A 200 72.85 55.64 -1.25
N ALA A 201 71.81 56.40 -1.59
CA ALA A 201 71.94 57.63 -2.34
C ALA A 201 72.73 58.70 -1.55
N ILE A 202 72.42 58.85 -0.26
CA ILE A 202 73.14 59.77 0.64
C ILE A 202 74.61 59.36 0.78
N GLU A 203 74.92 58.08 0.94
CA GLU A 203 76.30 57.59 0.96
C GLU A 203 77.04 57.87 -0.35
N ALA A 204 76.38 57.66 -1.49
CA ALA A 204 76.94 57.98 -2.80
C ALA A 204 77.21 59.49 -2.94
N GLU A 205 76.28 60.35 -2.55
CA GLU A 205 76.47 61.80 -2.54
C GLU A 205 77.61 62.23 -1.61
N LYS A 206 77.68 61.67 -0.41
CA LYS A 206 78.78 61.92 0.53
C LYS A 206 80.13 61.55 -0.06
N SER A 207 80.22 60.40 -0.74
CA SER A 207 81.46 59.96 -1.41
C SER A 207 81.84 60.88 -2.58
N ALA A 208 80.86 61.34 -3.37
CA ALA A 208 81.08 62.26 -4.47
C ALA A 208 81.51 63.65 -3.98
N LEU A 209 80.92 64.14 -2.90
CA LEU A 209 81.32 65.38 -2.24
C LEU A 209 82.72 65.28 -1.64
N ALA A 210 83.07 64.16 -0.99
CA ALA A 210 84.42 63.92 -0.50
C ALA A 210 85.44 63.93 -1.64
N THR A 211 85.13 63.26 -2.77
CA THR A 211 85.97 63.26 -3.97
C THR A 211 86.12 64.67 -4.56
N ARG A 212 85.02 65.45 -4.62
CA ARG A 212 85.08 66.85 -5.08
C ARG A 212 85.91 67.73 -4.15
N LEU A 213 85.82 67.52 -2.84
CA LEU A 213 86.60 68.24 -1.86
C LEU A 213 88.09 67.89 -1.98
N GLU A 214 88.41 66.61 -2.17
CA GLU A 214 89.76 66.15 -2.45
C GLU A 214 90.29 66.78 -3.74
N VAL A 215 89.56 66.70 -4.86
CA VAL A 215 89.92 67.33 -6.13
C VAL A 215 90.04 68.84 -6.01
N ALA A 216 89.19 69.51 -5.23
CA ALA A 216 89.30 70.94 -4.96
C ALA A 216 90.59 71.25 -4.18
N SER A 217 90.93 70.47 -3.16
CA SER A 217 92.18 70.60 -2.41
C SER A 217 93.42 70.29 -3.25
N THR A 218 93.34 69.32 -4.17
CA THR A 218 94.41 69.04 -5.13
C THR A 218 94.51 70.15 -6.16
N LYS A 219 93.38 70.70 -6.62
CA LYS A 219 93.35 71.85 -7.53
C LYS A 219 93.94 73.08 -6.86
N THR A 220 93.64 73.38 -5.60
CA THR A 220 94.28 74.50 -4.90
C THR A 220 95.79 74.28 -4.77
N ARG A 221 96.24 73.07 -4.44
CA ARG A 221 97.68 72.72 -4.44
C ARG A 221 98.33 72.86 -5.83
N ILE A 222 97.65 72.38 -6.87
CA ILE A 222 98.09 72.49 -8.26
C ILE A 222 98.05 73.95 -8.72
N TYR A 223 97.09 74.77 -8.27
CA TYR A 223 97.05 76.20 -8.57
C TYR A 223 98.16 76.95 -7.85
N GLU A 224 98.54 76.58 -6.63
CA GLU A 224 99.74 77.13 -5.98
C GLU A 224 101.03 76.73 -6.73
N GLU A 225 101.15 75.47 -7.15
CA GLU A 225 102.25 75.01 -8.01
C GLU A 225 102.22 75.64 -9.41
N ASN A 226 101.03 75.85 -9.99
CA ASN A 226 100.83 76.47 -11.28
C ASN A 226 100.95 77.99 -11.21
N LEU A 227 100.73 78.66 -10.08
CA LEU A 227 101.06 80.09 -9.93
C LEU A 227 102.58 80.25 -9.98
N LYS A 228 103.33 79.32 -9.36
CA LYS A 228 104.79 79.22 -9.48
C LYS A 228 105.23 78.90 -10.92
N ARG A 229 104.51 78.02 -11.64
CA ARG A 229 104.79 77.74 -13.07
C ARG A 229 104.27 78.81 -14.03
N ALA A 230 103.21 79.54 -13.72
CA ALA A 230 102.63 80.61 -14.54
C ALA A 230 103.47 81.89 -14.47
N GLN A 231 104.19 82.12 -13.36
CA GLN A 231 105.31 83.08 -13.36
C GLN A 231 106.44 82.67 -14.33
N ALA A 232 106.58 81.38 -14.65
CA ALA A 232 107.58 80.86 -15.59
C ALA A 232 107.04 80.61 -17.03
N LEU A 233 105.72 80.71 -17.24
CA LEU A 233 105.04 80.38 -18.52
C LEU A 233 104.17 81.52 -19.07
N VAL A 234 104.24 82.73 -18.50
CA VAL A 234 103.77 83.97 -19.17
C VAL A 234 104.74 84.40 -20.29
N ASP A 235 105.98 83.90 -20.29
CA ASP A 235 106.97 84.14 -21.36
C ASP A 235 106.87 83.18 -22.54
N ILE A 236 106.14 82.08 -22.39
CA ILE A 236 106.03 81.07 -23.43
C ILE A 236 104.54 80.86 -23.64
N GLU A 237 104.04 81.56 -24.67
CA GLU A 237 103.16 80.89 -25.63
C GLU A 237 101.70 80.80 -25.16
N LYS A 238 100.81 81.77 -25.41
CA LYS A 238 100.44 82.48 -26.65
C LYS A 238 100.15 81.62 -27.88
N THR A 239 100.22 80.29 -27.83
CA THR A 239 99.68 79.45 -28.91
C THR A 239 98.85 78.28 -28.37
N GLU A 240 97.60 78.28 -28.85
CA GLU A 240 96.88 77.08 -29.29
C GLU A 240 96.25 76.14 -28.24
N LYS A 241 95.08 76.60 -27.77
CA LYS A 241 93.76 75.93 -27.97
C LYS A 241 93.80 74.87 -29.11
N THR A 242 93.25 73.64 -29.04
CA THR A 242 91.90 73.23 -28.60
C THR A 242 91.62 71.70 -28.77
N LYS A 243 90.91 71.09 -27.79
CA LYS A 243 89.76 70.12 -27.82
C LYS A 243 89.89 68.74 -28.55
N ILE A 244 89.62 67.55 -27.98
CA ILE A 244 88.48 66.94 -27.22
C ILE A 244 87.37 66.28 -28.09
N LEU A 245 87.28 64.93 -27.99
CA LEU A 245 86.12 63.97 -27.92
C LEU A 245 85.07 63.96 -29.09
N VAL A 246 84.13 63.01 -29.30
CA VAL A 246 83.31 62.12 -28.45
C VAL A 246 82.52 61.08 -29.34
N HIS A 247 81.87 60.07 -28.69
CA HIS A 247 80.54 59.44 -28.93
C HIS A 247 80.42 58.14 -29.77
N ALA A 248 79.44 57.25 -29.64
CA ALA A 248 78.54 56.72 -28.58
C ALA A 248 77.52 55.75 -29.25
N ASP A 249 77.18 54.66 -28.54
CA ASP A 249 75.98 53.79 -28.51
C ASP A 249 74.91 53.74 -29.61
N LYS A 250 74.37 52.52 -29.85
CA LYS A 250 72.91 52.25 -29.89
C LYS A 250 72.48 50.76 -29.82
N LEU A 251 71.58 50.49 -28.87
CA LEU A 251 70.51 49.46 -28.74
C LEU A 251 69.45 49.57 -29.88
N ALA A 252 68.45 48.72 -30.15
CA ALA A 252 67.92 47.41 -29.73
C ALA A 252 66.74 47.08 -30.69
N ALA A 253 66.36 45.81 -30.87
CA ALA A 253 65.01 45.43 -31.35
C ALA A 253 64.73 43.93 -31.10
N GLY A 254 63.63 43.60 -30.43
CA GLY A 254 63.23 42.20 -30.22
C GLY A 254 61.91 42.07 -29.45
N VAL A 255 60.78 42.32 -30.12
CA VAL A 255 59.44 41.95 -29.63
C VAL A 255 58.54 41.70 -30.84
N ASN A 256 58.23 40.44 -31.16
CA ASN A 256 57.09 40.11 -32.04
C ASN A 256 56.69 38.62 -32.01
N GLU A 257 56.32 38.06 -30.85
CA GLU A 257 55.85 36.65 -30.79
C GLU A 257 54.63 36.36 -29.90
N LEU A 258 53.87 37.38 -29.44
CA LEU A 258 52.75 37.17 -28.52
C LEU A 258 51.33 37.26 -29.10
N ALA A 259 51.17 37.43 -30.41
CA ALA A 259 49.83 37.62 -31.02
C ALA A 259 49.14 36.30 -31.45
N ALA A 260 49.84 35.17 -31.45
CA ALA A 260 49.31 33.90 -31.97
C ALA A 260 48.66 32.99 -30.91
N SER A 261 48.86 33.24 -29.61
CA SER A 261 48.39 32.36 -28.53
C SER A 261 46.95 32.64 -28.07
N GLN A 262 46.38 33.81 -28.37
CA GLN A 262 45.05 34.21 -27.89
C GLN A 262 43.87 33.62 -28.68
N LYS A 263 44.07 33.23 -29.95
CA LYS A 263 42.96 32.80 -30.83
C LYS A 263 42.54 31.34 -30.67
N LYS A 264 43.31 30.53 -29.94
CA LYS A 264 43.01 29.10 -29.66
C LYS A 264 42.26 28.86 -28.34
N MET A 265 42.05 29.87 -27.50
CA MET A 265 41.36 29.72 -26.20
C MET A 265 39.85 29.98 -26.25
N GLU A 266 39.35 30.76 -27.21
CA GLU A 266 37.94 31.19 -27.24
C GLU A 266 36.95 30.10 -27.72
N SER A 267 37.39 29.14 -28.52
CA SER A 267 36.53 28.06 -29.02
C SER A 267 36.31 26.94 -27.99
N SER A 268 37.34 26.57 -27.22
CA SER A 268 37.24 25.56 -26.17
C SER A 268 36.39 26.01 -24.98
N GLN A 269 36.32 27.32 -24.71
CA GLN A 269 35.55 27.86 -23.58
C GLN A 269 34.01 27.76 -23.79
N LYS A 270 33.52 27.70 -25.04
CA LYS A 270 32.08 27.70 -25.39
C LYS A 270 31.42 26.32 -25.37
N GLU A 271 32.16 25.24 -25.61
CA GLU A 271 31.64 23.86 -25.49
C GLU A 271 31.60 23.41 -24.02
N ILE A 272 32.62 23.76 -23.22
CA ILE A 272 32.67 23.46 -21.78
C ILE A 272 31.57 24.19 -21.00
N THR A 273 31.17 25.39 -21.41
CA THR A 273 30.10 26.16 -20.71
C THR A 273 28.68 25.65 -20.96
N LYS A 274 28.43 24.82 -21.98
CA LYS A 274 27.13 24.18 -22.19
C LYS A 274 26.97 22.92 -21.34
N GLU A 275 27.99 22.06 -21.26
CA GLU A 275 27.95 20.85 -20.40
C GLU A 275 27.99 21.19 -18.90
N VAL A 276 28.66 22.27 -18.50
CA VAL A 276 28.73 22.69 -17.08
C VAL A 276 27.43 23.34 -16.58
N LYS A 277 26.56 23.84 -17.46
CA LYS A 277 25.29 24.49 -17.06
C LYS A 277 24.21 23.47 -16.66
N ASP A 278 24.24 22.26 -17.19
CA ASP A 278 23.25 21.21 -16.94
C ASP A 278 23.49 20.41 -15.63
N LEU A 279 24.62 20.66 -14.96
CA LEU A 279 24.94 20.03 -13.66
C LEU A 279 24.54 20.89 -12.45
N ARG A 280 24.01 22.10 -12.66
CA ARG A 280 23.61 22.96 -11.54
C ARG A 280 22.40 22.36 -10.81
N PRO A 281 22.49 22.14 -9.48
CA PRO A 281 21.34 21.78 -8.67
C PRO A 281 20.25 22.84 -8.75
N GLN A 282 19.03 22.41 -9.10
CA GLN A 282 17.82 23.21 -9.12
C GLN A 282 17.13 23.16 -7.76
N THR A 283 16.35 24.18 -7.45
CA THR A 283 15.52 24.19 -6.23
C THR A 283 14.29 23.29 -6.41
N PRO A 284 13.68 22.78 -5.32
CA PRO A 284 12.48 21.95 -5.44
C PRO A 284 11.32 22.68 -6.12
N SER A 285 11.19 23.99 -5.91
CA SER A 285 10.19 24.84 -6.55
C SER A 285 10.40 24.98 -8.05
N GLU A 286 11.66 25.10 -8.51
CA GLU A 286 12.00 25.12 -9.95
C GLU A 286 11.65 23.79 -10.62
N ILE A 287 12.02 22.67 -9.99
CA ILE A 287 11.70 21.32 -10.46
C ILE A 287 10.19 21.15 -10.57
N PHE A 288 9.45 21.44 -9.50
CA PHE A 288 8.00 21.31 -9.50
C PHE A 288 7.32 22.19 -10.56
N SER A 289 7.78 23.43 -10.74
CA SER A 289 7.23 24.34 -11.75
C SER A 289 7.39 23.84 -13.17
N LYS A 290 8.46 23.08 -13.47
CA LYS A 290 8.67 22.43 -14.77
C LYS A 290 7.78 21.20 -14.99
N ILE A 291 7.45 20.49 -13.92
CA ILE A 291 6.69 19.22 -13.95
C ILE A 291 5.19 19.47 -13.98
N LYS A 292 4.71 20.44 -13.19
CA LYS A 292 3.29 20.77 -13.05
C LYS A 292 2.54 20.92 -14.39
N PRO A 293 3.05 21.62 -15.42
CA PRO A 293 2.36 21.74 -16.71
C PRO A 293 2.36 20.43 -17.53
N SER A 294 3.25 19.50 -17.22
CA SER A 294 3.40 18.20 -17.90
C SER A 294 2.58 17.09 -17.24
N LEU A 295 1.86 17.39 -16.16
CA LEU A 295 0.96 16.44 -15.49
C LEU A 295 -0.26 16.17 -16.35
N VAL A 296 -0.53 14.89 -16.56
CA VAL A 296 -1.70 14.42 -17.30
C VAL A 296 -2.58 13.57 -16.42
N SER A 297 -3.88 13.54 -16.73
CA SER A 297 -4.86 12.79 -15.96
C SER A 297 -5.09 11.41 -16.55
N ILE A 298 -5.02 10.39 -15.70
CA ILE A 298 -5.34 9.00 -16.03
C ILE A 298 -6.68 8.69 -15.35
N THR A 299 -7.67 8.27 -16.11
CA THR A 299 -8.99 7.92 -15.58
C THR A 299 -9.27 6.45 -15.85
N PHE A 300 -9.38 5.68 -14.77
CA PHE A 300 -9.88 4.32 -14.77
C PHE A 300 -11.38 4.34 -14.60
N SER A 301 -12.11 3.65 -15.47
CA SER A 301 -13.55 3.44 -15.34
C SER A 301 -13.81 1.96 -15.28
N HIS A 302 -14.51 1.50 -14.24
CA HIS A 302 -14.86 0.09 -14.12
C HIS A 302 -16.29 -0.10 -13.63
N THR A 303 -16.94 -1.17 -14.08
CA THR A 303 -18.32 -1.50 -13.73
C THR A 303 -18.35 -2.82 -12.98
N ARG A 304 -19.05 -2.84 -11.84
CA ARG A 304 -19.31 -4.05 -11.05
C ARG A 304 -20.80 -4.26 -10.94
N ARG A 305 -21.23 -5.52 -10.97
CA ARG A 305 -22.62 -5.89 -10.74
C ARG A 305 -22.84 -6.14 -9.25
N GLY A 306 -23.57 -5.24 -8.61
CA GLY A 306 -24.01 -5.38 -7.23
C GLY A 306 -25.43 -5.91 -7.12
N ILE A 307 -25.89 -6.09 -5.89
CA ILE A 307 -27.26 -6.52 -5.56
C ILE A 307 -28.30 -5.48 -6.04
N LEU A 308 -27.91 -4.20 -6.12
CA LEU A 308 -28.74 -3.09 -6.58
C LEU A 308 -28.53 -2.74 -8.07
N GLY A 309 -27.90 -3.61 -8.84
CA GLY A 309 -27.60 -3.39 -10.27
C GLY A 309 -26.14 -3.02 -10.56
N PRO A 310 -25.80 -2.72 -11.83
CA PRO A 310 -24.44 -2.35 -12.22
C PRO A 310 -24.08 -0.96 -11.70
N SER A 311 -22.98 -0.86 -10.94
CA SER A 311 -22.39 0.40 -10.50
C SER A 311 -21.10 0.66 -11.27
N THR A 312 -20.98 1.86 -11.84
CA THR A 312 -19.74 2.30 -12.51
C THR A 312 -18.98 3.25 -11.58
N THR A 313 -17.70 2.94 -11.36
CA THR A 313 -16.79 3.74 -10.54
C THR A 313 -15.68 4.30 -11.41
N GLN A 314 -15.41 5.60 -11.26
CA GLN A 314 -14.29 6.26 -11.90
C GLN A 314 -13.23 6.65 -10.88
N THR A 315 -11.99 6.28 -11.15
CA THR A 315 -10.83 6.62 -10.33
C THR A 315 -9.88 7.46 -11.16
N ARG A 316 -9.53 8.64 -10.66
CA ARG A 316 -8.70 9.61 -11.36
C ARG A 316 -7.34 9.74 -10.70
N LEU A 317 -6.30 9.55 -11.48
CA LEU A 317 -4.90 9.67 -11.11
C LEU A 317 -4.23 10.76 -11.94
N ARG A 318 -3.04 11.17 -11.50
CA ARG A 318 -2.16 12.09 -12.24
C ARG A 318 -0.76 11.52 -12.29
N SER A 319 -0.09 11.72 -13.41
CA SER A 319 1.31 11.32 -13.59
C SER A 319 1.95 12.16 -14.70
N VAL A 320 3.26 12.03 -14.89
CA VAL A 320 4.01 12.73 -15.94
C VAL A 320 4.62 11.70 -16.89
N PRO A 321 4.54 11.90 -18.22
CA PRO A 321 5.19 11.00 -19.17
C PRO A 321 6.71 10.98 -18.96
N VAL A 322 7.27 9.78 -18.90
CA VAL A 322 8.72 9.55 -18.84
C VAL A 322 9.16 8.89 -20.15
N LYS A 323 10.25 9.38 -20.74
CA LYS A 323 10.82 8.82 -21.97
C LYS A 323 11.94 7.84 -21.62
N ILE A 324 11.68 6.55 -21.80
CA ILE A 324 12.63 5.47 -21.49
C ILE A 324 12.70 4.51 -22.69
N GLY A 325 13.91 4.20 -23.16
CA GLY A 325 14.11 3.28 -24.29
C GLY A 325 13.42 3.73 -25.58
N GLY A 326 13.38 5.05 -25.83
CA GLY A 326 12.74 5.65 -27.01
C GLY A 326 11.21 5.67 -26.99
N LYS A 327 10.56 5.17 -25.92
CA LYS A 327 9.11 5.15 -25.75
C LYS A 327 8.68 6.02 -24.57
N TYR A 328 7.42 6.45 -24.58
CA TYR A 328 6.84 7.25 -23.52
C TYR A 328 5.94 6.41 -22.63
N TRP A 329 6.04 6.63 -21.32
CA TRP A 329 5.35 5.83 -20.32
C TRP A 329 4.78 6.73 -19.23
N LEU A 330 3.59 6.39 -18.75
CA LEU A 330 3.06 6.90 -17.49
C LEU A 330 3.08 5.75 -16.50
N ALA A 331 3.64 5.95 -15.32
CA ALA A 331 3.53 5.00 -14.22
C ALA A 331 2.72 5.60 -13.06
N PHE A 332 2.12 4.71 -12.29
CA PHE A 332 1.26 5.03 -11.14
C PHE A 332 1.18 3.81 -10.24
N ALA A 333 0.76 4.02 -8.99
CA ALA A 333 0.62 2.92 -8.04
C ALA A 333 -0.65 2.08 -8.32
N ALA A 334 -0.52 0.78 -8.14
CA ALA A 334 -1.58 -0.19 -8.34
C ALA A 334 -2.68 -0.06 -7.28
N ASP A 335 -2.30 0.28 -6.04
CA ASP A 335 -3.18 0.48 -4.88
C ASP A 335 -4.28 1.53 -5.14
N SER A 336 -3.98 2.50 -6.00
CA SER A 336 -4.82 3.61 -6.38
C SER A 336 -5.81 3.23 -7.48
N THR A 337 -5.91 1.94 -7.82
CA THR A 337 -6.77 1.42 -8.88
C THR A 337 -7.52 0.17 -8.45
N ALA A 338 -8.50 -0.26 -9.24
CA ALA A 338 -9.16 -1.56 -9.07
C ALA A 338 -8.24 -2.77 -9.36
N LEU A 339 -6.97 -2.53 -9.71
CA LEU A 339 -5.94 -3.54 -9.96
C LEU A 339 -4.94 -3.66 -8.81
N ALA A 340 -5.27 -3.14 -7.63
CA ALA A 340 -4.44 -3.28 -6.44
C ALA A 340 -4.14 -4.76 -6.14
N PRO A 341 -2.87 -5.12 -5.88
CA PRO A 341 -2.53 -6.42 -5.32
C PRO A 341 -3.32 -6.69 -4.04
N THR A 342 -3.82 -7.92 -3.87
CA THR A 342 -4.65 -8.29 -2.71
C THR A 342 -4.16 -9.60 -2.09
N PRO A 343 -4.13 -9.70 -0.74
CA PRO A 343 -3.86 -10.96 -0.06
C PRO A 343 -5.02 -11.96 -0.19
N ASN A 344 -6.23 -11.45 -0.43
CA ASN A 344 -7.47 -12.23 -0.47
C ASN A 344 -7.90 -12.50 -1.92
N GLN A 345 -9.04 -13.19 -2.09
CA GLN A 345 -9.65 -13.38 -3.39
C GLN A 345 -9.93 -12.02 -4.06
N TYR A 346 -9.47 -11.87 -5.31
CA TYR A 346 -9.75 -10.70 -6.13
C TYR A 346 -11.13 -10.84 -6.80
N PHE A 347 -11.90 -9.74 -6.78
CA PHE A 347 -13.21 -9.66 -7.43
C PHE A 347 -13.10 -8.75 -8.66
N PRO A 348 -12.86 -9.32 -9.86
CA PRO A 348 -12.65 -8.54 -11.07
C PRO A 348 -13.94 -7.78 -11.46
N PRO A 349 -13.82 -6.51 -11.89
CA PRO A 349 -14.93 -5.81 -12.54
C PRO A 349 -15.43 -6.53 -13.79
N GLU A 350 -16.70 -6.33 -14.17
CA GLU A 350 -17.27 -6.87 -15.42
C GLU A 350 -16.70 -6.15 -16.64
N LYS A 351 -16.52 -4.84 -16.54
CA LYS A 351 -15.90 -3.99 -17.57
C LYS A 351 -14.86 -3.09 -16.94
N MET A 352 -13.78 -2.83 -17.66
CA MET A 352 -12.78 -1.85 -17.26
C MET A 352 -12.14 -1.19 -18.49
N SER A 353 -12.01 0.12 -18.43
CA SER A 353 -11.30 0.92 -19.42
C SER A 353 -10.40 1.94 -18.72
N VAL A 354 -9.39 2.39 -19.47
CA VAL A 354 -8.47 3.45 -19.05
C VAL A 354 -8.45 4.49 -20.15
N SER A 355 -8.36 5.75 -19.74
CA SER A 355 -8.16 6.86 -20.66
C SER A 355 -7.20 7.87 -20.07
N VAL A 356 -6.44 8.52 -20.94
CA VAL A 356 -5.46 9.53 -20.57
C VAL A 356 -5.82 10.82 -21.27
N SER A 357 -5.93 11.90 -20.51
CA SER A 357 -6.28 13.23 -21.01
C SER A 357 -5.24 14.26 -20.59
N GLY A 358 -4.76 15.02 -21.57
CA GLY A 358 -4.10 16.30 -21.34
C GLY A 358 -5.12 17.44 -21.26
N ASN A 359 -4.73 18.62 -21.71
CA ASN A 359 -5.56 19.82 -21.81
C ASN A 359 -6.55 19.75 -22.98
N SER A 360 -6.15 19.18 -24.12
CA SER A 360 -6.92 19.26 -25.38
C SER A 360 -7.13 17.94 -26.10
N TYR A 361 -6.32 16.94 -25.80
CA TYR A 361 -6.26 15.68 -26.48
C TYR A 361 -6.35 14.54 -25.46
N ARG A 362 -7.05 13.49 -25.86
CA ARG A 362 -7.33 12.31 -25.05
C ARG A 362 -7.13 11.06 -25.90
N PHE A 363 -6.57 10.02 -25.29
CA PHE A 363 -6.48 8.71 -25.91
C PHE A 363 -6.85 7.60 -24.91
N GLU A 364 -7.08 6.41 -25.43
CA GLU A 364 -7.42 5.21 -24.65
C GLU A 364 -6.30 4.17 -24.80
N PRO A 365 -5.47 3.95 -23.76
CA PRO A 365 -4.46 2.90 -23.79
C PRO A 365 -5.08 1.51 -24.00
N LEU A 366 -4.47 0.72 -24.88
CA LEU A 366 -4.93 -0.65 -25.18
C LEU A 366 -4.67 -1.66 -24.06
N ALA A 367 -3.69 -1.38 -23.20
CA ALA A 367 -3.31 -2.26 -22.10
C ALA A 367 -2.66 -1.49 -20.95
N VAL A 368 -2.76 -2.06 -19.75
CA VAL A 368 -1.97 -1.69 -18.56
C VAL A 368 -0.93 -2.78 -18.31
N TYR A 369 0.29 -2.38 -18.00
CA TYR A 369 1.41 -3.27 -17.74
C TYR A 369 1.77 -3.21 -16.26
N SER A 370 2.02 -4.37 -15.64
CA SER A 370 2.73 -4.39 -14.36
C SER A 370 4.20 -4.06 -14.58
N LEU A 371 4.84 -3.35 -13.66
CA LEU A 371 6.29 -3.18 -13.71
C LEU A 371 7.00 -4.38 -13.07
N ALA A 372 7.99 -4.89 -13.79
CA ALA A 372 8.93 -5.87 -13.26
C ALA A 372 9.86 -5.24 -12.21
N ASN A 373 10.12 -3.92 -12.30
CA ASN A 373 10.89 -3.13 -11.34
C ASN A 373 10.32 -3.20 -9.92
N ASP A 374 9.00 -3.00 -9.76
CA ASP A 374 8.29 -3.17 -8.50
C ASP A 374 6.82 -3.55 -8.78
N PRO A 375 6.28 -4.63 -8.16
CA PRO A 375 4.92 -5.10 -8.43
C PRO A 375 3.81 -4.15 -7.94
N ARG A 376 4.12 -3.15 -7.11
CA ARG A 376 3.18 -2.10 -6.68
C ARG A 376 2.98 -1.02 -7.74
N LEU A 377 3.82 -0.97 -8.77
CA LEU A 377 3.74 0.01 -9.84
C LEU A 377 3.17 -0.59 -11.11
N LEU A 378 2.29 0.16 -11.75
CA LEU A 378 1.71 -0.13 -13.06
C LEU A 378 2.16 0.95 -14.06
N ALA A 379 2.11 0.62 -15.34
CA ALA A 379 2.42 1.56 -16.41
C ALA A 379 1.49 1.43 -17.61
N ILE A 380 1.32 2.54 -18.32
CA ILE A 380 0.65 2.61 -19.61
C ILE A 380 1.58 3.26 -20.63
N GLN A 381 1.57 2.73 -21.85
CA GLN A 381 2.33 3.31 -22.95
C GLN A 381 1.61 4.54 -23.49
N VAL A 382 2.36 5.61 -23.73
CA VAL A 382 1.86 6.86 -24.28
C VAL A 382 2.28 6.98 -25.75
N PRO A 383 1.34 7.26 -26.68
CA PRO A 383 1.67 7.56 -28.07
C PRO A 383 2.51 8.84 -28.20
N ALA A 384 3.47 8.87 -29.14
CA ALA A 384 4.26 10.08 -29.41
C ALA A 384 3.38 11.27 -29.81
N GLU A 385 2.32 11.02 -30.59
CA GLU A 385 1.33 12.01 -31.01
C GLU A 385 0.69 12.74 -29.81
N PHE A 386 0.46 12.05 -28.69
CA PHE A 386 -0.09 12.66 -27.48
C PHE A 386 0.89 13.66 -26.88
N ILE A 387 2.18 13.32 -26.82
CA ILE A 387 3.24 14.20 -26.29
C ILE A 387 3.38 15.46 -27.15
N GLU A 388 3.34 15.30 -28.47
CA GLU A 388 3.46 16.41 -29.43
C GLU A 388 2.26 17.35 -29.38
N LYS A 389 1.04 16.82 -29.42
CA LYS A 389 -0.20 17.62 -29.41
C LYS A 389 -0.37 18.40 -28.12
N GLU A 390 -0.06 17.77 -26.99
CA GLU A 390 -0.16 18.39 -25.67
C GLU A 390 1.09 19.23 -25.30
N LYS A 391 2.12 19.24 -26.16
CA LYS A 391 3.40 19.95 -25.94
C LYS A 391 4.01 19.61 -24.57
N ILE A 392 3.92 18.34 -24.19
CA ILE A 392 4.41 17.85 -22.90
C ILE A 392 5.93 17.72 -22.97
N SER A 393 6.61 18.22 -21.93
CA SER A 393 8.04 17.96 -21.71
C SER A 393 8.19 16.68 -20.89
N PRO A 394 8.47 15.52 -21.51
CA PRO A 394 8.59 14.26 -20.79
C PRO A 394 9.84 14.27 -19.90
N LEU A 395 9.77 13.56 -18.78
CA LEU A 395 10.93 13.36 -17.93
C LEU A 395 11.92 12.39 -18.57
N LEU A 396 13.21 12.60 -18.33
CA LEU A 396 14.30 11.76 -18.80
C LEU A 396 14.97 11.06 -17.62
N PRO A 397 15.28 9.75 -17.71
CA PRO A 397 15.96 9.03 -16.65
C PRO A 397 17.36 9.61 -16.42
N ALA A 398 17.77 9.69 -15.15
CA ALA A 398 19.10 10.14 -14.79
C ALA A 398 20.17 9.10 -15.16
N ASP A 399 21.34 9.56 -15.56
CA ASP A 399 22.51 8.69 -15.83
C ASP A 399 23.10 8.06 -14.55
N GLY A 400 22.72 8.56 -13.37
CA GLY A 400 23.17 8.02 -12.09
C GLY A 400 22.27 8.47 -10.93
N PHE A 401 21.81 7.53 -10.12
CA PHE A 401 20.80 7.83 -9.10
C PHE A 401 21.33 8.66 -7.93
N PHE A 402 22.56 8.42 -7.49
CA PHE A 402 23.13 9.00 -6.26
C PHE A 402 24.14 10.11 -6.51
N ARG A 403 23.98 10.88 -7.61
CA ARG A 403 24.78 12.09 -7.86
C ARG A 403 24.63 13.14 -6.75
N PHE A 404 23.48 13.13 -6.07
CA PHE A 404 23.16 13.99 -4.94
C PHE A 404 22.73 13.12 -3.74
N PRO A 405 22.99 13.57 -2.49
CA PRO A 405 22.57 12.87 -1.28
C PRO A 405 21.07 13.02 -0.98
N ASP A 406 20.38 13.86 -1.73
CA ASP A 406 18.96 14.16 -1.61
C ASP A 406 18.26 14.16 -2.98
N CYS A 407 16.94 14.01 -2.93
CA CYS A 407 16.07 14.01 -4.08
C CYS A 407 14.87 14.92 -3.83
N VAL A 408 14.14 15.25 -4.88
CA VAL A 408 12.84 15.91 -4.81
C VAL A 408 11.77 14.88 -5.14
N VAL A 409 10.81 14.72 -4.24
CA VAL A 409 9.64 13.88 -4.45
C VAL A 409 8.45 14.79 -4.75
N VAL A 410 7.74 14.48 -5.82
CA VAL A 410 6.58 15.24 -6.30
C VAL A 410 5.34 14.38 -6.20
N ASN A 411 4.38 14.84 -5.38
CA ASN A 411 3.06 14.25 -5.30
C ASN A 411 2.19 14.79 -6.44
N SER A 412 1.85 13.92 -7.37
CA SER A 412 1.11 14.29 -8.58
C SER A 412 -0.38 14.56 -8.32
N LYS A 413 -0.93 13.99 -7.24
CA LYS A 413 -2.35 14.06 -6.87
C LYS A 413 -2.68 15.40 -6.22
N ASP A 414 -2.00 15.70 -5.14
CA ASP A 414 -2.27 16.86 -4.27
C ASP A 414 -1.36 18.06 -4.61
N LEU A 415 -0.50 17.92 -5.63
CA LEU A 415 0.32 18.99 -6.20
C LEU A 415 1.29 19.65 -5.20
N TYR A 416 1.87 18.84 -4.31
CA TYR A 416 2.94 19.27 -3.41
C TYR A 416 4.24 18.53 -3.70
N TYR A 417 5.34 19.03 -3.12
CA TYR A 417 6.68 18.47 -3.30
C TYR A 417 7.51 18.64 -2.03
N GLY A 418 8.55 17.83 -1.90
CA GLY A 418 9.47 17.85 -0.76
C GLY A 418 10.86 17.39 -1.17
N GLN A 419 11.89 17.96 -0.52
CA GLN A 419 13.28 17.60 -0.74
C GLN A 419 13.74 16.64 0.36
N VAL A 420 13.97 15.39 0.03
CA VAL A 420 14.20 14.32 1.01
C VAL A 420 15.60 13.76 0.84
N PRO A 421 16.41 13.63 1.91
CA PRO A 421 17.62 12.82 1.87
C PRO A 421 17.25 11.37 1.53
N PHE A 422 18.07 10.71 0.72
CA PHE A 422 17.82 9.32 0.34
C PHE A 422 19.13 8.55 0.20
N ARG A 423 19.08 7.25 0.50
CA ARG A 423 20.25 6.37 0.49
C ARG A 423 19.93 5.09 -0.28
N ALA A 424 20.94 4.56 -0.95
CA ALA A 424 20.84 3.27 -1.60
C ALA A 424 20.51 2.17 -0.58
N ASP A 425 19.62 1.25 -0.95
CA ASP A 425 19.49 0.00 -0.23
C ASP A 425 20.61 -0.95 -0.70
N TYR A 426 21.61 -1.20 0.16
CA TYR A 426 22.76 -2.03 -0.18
C TYR A 426 22.39 -3.47 -0.54
N LYS A 427 21.26 -3.99 -0.05
CA LYS A 427 20.78 -5.34 -0.35
C LYS A 427 20.01 -5.37 -1.67
N ASN A 428 19.34 -4.27 -2.02
CA ASN A 428 18.47 -4.16 -3.18
C ASN A 428 18.79 -2.88 -3.97
N PRO A 429 19.77 -2.89 -4.87
CA PRO A 429 20.27 -1.68 -5.55
C PRO A 429 19.24 -1.02 -6.49
N SER A 430 18.12 -1.68 -6.77
CA SER A 430 16.98 -1.09 -7.48
C SER A 430 16.07 -0.24 -6.58
N TYR A 431 16.41 -0.08 -5.31
CA TYR A 431 15.64 0.68 -4.33
C TYR A 431 16.51 1.69 -3.59
N ALA A 432 15.87 2.77 -3.17
CA ALA A 432 16.43 3.72 -2.22
C ALA A 432 15.46 3.94 -1.07
N ARG A 433 16.00 4.14 0.13
CA ARG A 433 15.24 4.52 1.33
C ARG A 433 15.35 6.02 1.55
N LEU A 434 14.21 6.65 1.76
CA LEU A 434 14.06 8.07 1.98
C LEU A 434 13.97 8.36 3.47
N ASP A 435 14.67 9.40 3.92
CA ASP A 435 14.61 9.87 5.30
C ASP A 435 13.48 10.90 5.45
N VAL A 436 12.24 10.41 5.44
CA VAL A 436 11.03 11.24 5.51
C VAL A 436 10.82 11.89 6.89
N GLY A 437 11.48 11.40 7.94
CA GLY A 437 11.37 11.94 9.30
C GLY A 437 11.99 13.34 9.44
N LEU A 438 13.00 13.67 8.63
CA LEU A 438 13.67 14.99 8.62
C LEU A 438 12.81 16.12 8.06
N LEU A 439 11.82 15.83 7.20
CA LEU A 439 10.98 16.85 6.54
C LEU A 439 9.74 17.23 7.35
N GLN A 440 9.17 16.28 8.11
CA GLN A 440 7.98 16.51 8.92
C GLN A 440 8.18 17.58 10.00
N SER A 441 9.43 17.87 10.40
CA SER A 441 9.73 18.86 11.43
C SER A 441 9.85 20.30 10.94
N VAL A 442 9.87 20.56 9.62
CA VAL A 442 10.17 21.91 9.07
C VAL A 442 9.05 22.47 8.18
N PHE A 443 8.30 21.62 7.46
CA PHE A 443 7.37 22.07 6.41
C PHE A 443 5.90 21.60 6.58
N GLY A 444 5.55 21.00 7.73
CA GLY A 444 4.31 20.23 7.86
C GLY A 444 4.47 18.81 7.29
N THR A 445 3.42 17.98 7.35
CA THR A 445 3.49 16.55 6.99
C THR A 445 3.66 16.35 5.48
N PHE A 446 4.88 16.49 4.97
CA PHE A 446 5.26 15.91 3.70
C PHE A 446 5.20 14.38 3.83
N SER A 447 4.22 13.77 3.17
CA SER A 447 3.93 12.34 3.29
C SER A 447 3.90 11.70 1.91
N PRO A 448 5.07 11.30 1.36
CA PRO A 448 5.11 10.59 0.10
C PRO A 448 4.15 9.40 0.10
N ALA A 449 3.55 9.16 -1.05
CA ALA A 449 2.68 8.01 -1.29
C ALA A 449 3.23 7.17 -2.44
N ALA A 450 2.81 5.91 -2.51
CA ALA A 450 3.10 5.05 -3.64
C ALA A 450 2.66 5.74 -4.95
N GLY A 451 3.52 5.70 -5.97
CA GLY A 451 3.30 6.31 -7.27
C GLY A 451 3.75 7.77 -7.39
N ASP A 452 4.18 8.40 -6.30
CA ASP A 452 4.80 9.73 -6.35
C ASP A 452 6.13 9.69 -7.13
N ILE A 453 6.46 10.80 -7.78
CA ILE A 453 7.58 10.86 -8.74
C ILE A 453 8.84 11.29 -8.00
N VAL A 454 9.94 10.54 -8.17
CA VAL A 454 11.24 10.81 -7.54
C VAL A 454 12.20 11.39 -8.56
N ILE A 455 12.78 12.54 -8.23
CA ILE A 455 13.53 13.38 -9.18
C ILE A 455 14.83 13.85 -8.52
N SER A 456 15.90 13.87 -9.29
CA SER A 456 17.20 14.37 -8.86
C SER A 456 17.20 15.90 -8.70
N ARG A 457 18.23 16.44 -8.05
CA ARG A 457 18.44 17.89 -7.95
C ARG A 457 18.65 18.57 -9.31
N THR A 458 19.04 17.85 -10.35
CA THR A 458 19.19 18.37 -11.72
C THR A 458 17.86 18.38 -12.49
N GLY A 459 16.81 17.77 -11.94
CA GLY A 459 15.50 17.66 -12.59
C GLY A 459 15.33 16.38 -13.44
N GLU A 460 16.29 15.47 -13.39
CA GLU A 460 16.23 14.16 -14.06
C GLU A 460 15.42 13.16 -13.23
N PHE A 461 14.67 12.28 -13.90
CA PHE A 461 13.84 11.25 -13.28
C PHE A 461 14.71 10.14 -12.66
N LEU A 462 14.44 9.81 -11.41
CA LEU A 462 15.11 8.74 -10.67
C LEU A 462 14.23 7.49 -10.58
N GLY A 463 12.92 7.65 -10.44
CA GLY A 463 12.03 6.55 -10.16
C GLY A 463 10.66 6.97 -9.64
N PHE A 464 9.94 6.02 -9.06
CA PHE A 464 8.67 6.26 -8.39
C PHE A 464 8.74 5.74 -6.96
N MET A 465 8.01 6.39 -6.06
CA MET A 465 7.77 5.89 -4.71
C MET A 465 7.01 4.56 -4.82
N ALA A 466 7.52 3.53 -4.15
CA ALA A 466 6.85 2.24 -4.02
C ALA A 466 6.03 2.19 -2.73
N GLU A 467 6.49 2.88 -1.68
CA GLU A 467 5.80 3.13 -0.40
C GLU A 467 6.11 4.57 0.06
N SER A 468 5.77 4.91 1.30
CA SER A 468 6.03 6.24 1.87
C SER A 468 7.51 6.56 2.11
N ASP A 469 8.36 5.58 2.39
CA ASP A 469 9.80 5.77 2.63
C ASP A 469 10.71 5.01 1.65
N ILE A 470 10.12 4.31 0.66
CA ILE A 470 10.87 3.48 -0.29
C ILE A 470 10.59 3.94 -1.72
N ALA A 471 11.66 4.25 -2.47
CA ALA A 471 11.61 4.54 -3.89
C ALA A 471 12.14 3.35 -4.71
N SER A 472 11.42 2.99 -5.78
CA SER A 472 11.92 2.11 -6.83
C SER A 472 12.66 2.94 -7.87
N LEU A 473 13.96 2.69 -8.03
CA LEU A 473 14.84 3.39 -8.97
C LEU A 473 14.74 2.78 -10.37
N ILE A 474 14.51 3.62 -11.38
CA ILE A 474 14.18 3.18 -12.73
C ILE A 474 15.03 3.92 -13.76
N SER A 475 16.10 3.27 -14.22
CA SER A 475 16.88 3.69 -15.40
C SER A 475 16.35 3.05 -16.68
N ALA A 476 15.84 1.82 -16.56
CA ALA A 476 15.19 1.08 -17.63
C ALA A 476 13.85 0.53 -17.13
N LEU A 477 12.81 0.67 -17.96
CA LEU A 477 11.48 0.18 -17.66
C LEU A 477 11.39 -1.30 -18.00
N LYS A 478 11.35 -2.17 -16.99
CA LYS A 478 11.16 -3.60 -17.16
C LYS A 478 9.67 -3.89 -17.05
N LEU A 479 9.07 -4.38 -18.14
CA LEU A 479 7.65 -4.72 -18.17
C LEU A 479 7.42 -6.14 -17.66
N GLY A 480 6.37 -6.32 -16.88
CA GLY A 480 5.82 -7.60 -16.47
C GLY A 480 4.59 -7.99 -17.29
N PRO A 481 3.64 -8.74 -16.70
CA PRO A 481 2.37 -9.08 -17.33
C PRO A 481 1.61 -7.84 -17.81
N SER A 482 0.79 -8.00 -18.84
CA SER A 482 -0.11 -6.97 -19.34
C SER A 482 -1.57 -7.40 -19.20
N LEU A 483 -2.45 -6.42 -19.02
CA LEU A 483 -3.90 -6.60 -19.00
C LEU A 483 -4.50 -5.74 -20.12
N PRO A 484 -5.12 -6.35 -21.14
CA PRO A 484 -5.89 -5.62 -22.14
C PRO A 484 -7.03 -4.81 -21.50
N MET A 485 -7.30 -3.63 -22.06
CA MET A 485 -8.32 -2.70 -21.58
C MET A 485 -9.41 -2.47 -22.63
N GLY A 486 -10.55 -1.89 -22.20
CA GLY A 486 -11.66 -1.58 -23.10
C GLY A 486 -12.34 -2.84 -23.61
N ASP A 487 -12.58 -2.93 -24.93
CA ASP A 487 -13.33 -4.04 -25.54
C ASP A 487 -12.63 -5.40 -25.38
N LYS A 488 -11.31 -5.40 -25.20
CA LYS A 488 -10.51 -6.64 -25.01
C LYS A 488 -10.36 -7.04 -23.54
N TYR A 489 -10.88 -6.23 -22.61
CA TYR A 489 -10.83 -6.55 -21.19
C TYR A 489 -11.69 -7.78 -20.88
N THR A 490 -11.18 -8.67 -20.02
CA THR A 490 -11.96 -9.79 -19.48
C THR A 490 -11.78 -9.92 -17.98
N PRO A 491 -12.83 -10.26 -17.21
CA PRO A 491 -12.71 -10.49 -15.77
C PRO A 491 -11.72 -11.62 -15.42
N ALA A 492 -11.67 -12.68 -16.24
CA ALA A 492 -10.73 -13.78 -16.07
C ALA A 492 -9.27 -13.31 -16.24
N GLY A 493 -8.99 -12.50 -17.27
CA GLY A 493 -7.66 -11.91 -17.48
C GLY A 493 -7.25 -10.99 -16.33
N ALA A 494 -8.18 -10.19 -15.82
CA ALA A 494 -7.94 -9.33 -14.66
C ALA A 494 -7.62 -10.13 -13.40
N ASN A 495 -8.33 -11.24 -13.17
CA ASN A 495 -8.06 -12.13 -12.05
C ASN A 495 -6.66 -12.76 -12.12
N ILE A 496 -6.25 -13.21 -13.32
CA ILE A 496 -4.88 -13.73 -13.54
C ILE A 496 -3.85 -12.62 -13.30
N PHE A 497 -4.07 -11.44 -13.88
CA PHE A 497 -3.17 -10.30 -13.74
C PHE A 497 -2.97 -9.89 -12.28
N VAL A 498 -4.06 -9.68 -11.53
CA VAL A 498 -4.00 -9.30 -10.10
C VAL A 498 -3.41 -10.43 -9.26
N GLY A 499 -3.71 -11.69 -9.57
CA GLY A 499 -3.09 -12.85 -8.91
C GLY A 499 -1.57 -12.88 -9.07
N GLN A 500 -1.06 -12.63 -10.29
CA GLN A 500 0.37 -12.61 -10.58
C GLN A 500 1.10 -11.46 -9.88
N ILE A 501 0.56 -10.23 -9.93
CA ILE A 501 1.18 -9.09 -9.20
C ILE A 501 1.12 -9.30 -7.68
N SER A 502 0.05 -9.91 -7.16
CA SER A 502 -0.07 -10.23 -5.73
C SER A 502 0.94 -11.28 -5.29
N GLN A 503 1.20 -12.30 -6.12
CA GLN A 503 2.26 -13.27 -5.87
C GLN A 503 3.64 -12.62 -5.88
N ARG A 504 3.90 -11.72 -6.83
CA ARG A 504 5.16 -10.98 -6.89
C ARG A 504 5.34 -10.05 -5.69
N LEU A 505 4.28 -9.36 -5.24
CA LEU A 505 4.31 -8.54 -4.03
C LEU A 505 4.63 -9.38 -2.79
N ARG A 506 4.08 -10.59 -2.68
CA ARG A 506 4.43 -11.52 -1.58
C ARG A 506 5.92 -11.90 -1.60
N ALA A 507 6.54 -11.99 -2.77
CA ALA A 507 7.96 -12.29 -2.93
C ALA A 507 8.89 -11.09 -2.66
N VAL A 508 8.36 -9.86 -2.55
CA VAL A 508 9.17 -8.68 -2.16
C VAL A 508 9.73 -8.89 -0.73
N PRO A 509 11.03 -8.61 -0.49
CA PRO A 509 11.62 -8.70 0.84
C PRO A 509 10.84 -7.89 1.88
N TYR A 510 10.69 -8.43 3.09
CA TYR A 510 9.93 -7.78 4.17
C TYR A 510 10.46 -6.38 4.52
N SER A 511 11.77 -6.14 4.36
CA SER A 511 12.38 -4.82 4.59
C SER A 511 11.97 -3.74 3.58
N LEU A 512 11.33 -4.14 2.47
CA LEU A 512 10.86 -3.29 1.38
C LEU A 512 9.32 -3.27 1.25
N LYS A 513 8.62 -3.97 2.15
CA LYS A 513 7.16 -4.05 2.19
C LYS A 513 6.58 -2.97 3.09
#